data_AF-A0A820R7F1-F1
#
_entry.id   AF-A0A820R7F1-F1
#
_cell.length_a   1.000
_cell.length_b   1.000
_cell.length_c   1.000
_cell.angle_alpha   90.00
_cell.angle_beta   90.00
_cell.angle_gamma   90.00
#
_symmetry.space_group_name_H-M   'P 1'
#
loop_
_entity.id
_entity.type
_entity.pdbx_description
1 polymer ?
#
loop_
_entity_poly.entity_id
_entity_poly.type
_entity_poly.pdbx_seq_one_letter_code
_entity_poly.pdbx_strand_id
1 'polypeptide(L)' 'MCTIMTISSGFWESFIGYHFRIYIPWETYISTNQQIGALEISLLNFLSYVIILHTVVPISLY' A
#
# COMPACT_ATOMS: atom_id res chain seq x y z
N MET A 1 -8.11 2.19 -11.01
CA MET A 1 -7.14 3.14 -10.42
C MET A 1 -6.56 2.60 -9.13
N CYS A 2 -7.32 2.46 -8.03
CA CYS A 2 -6.80 1.94 -6.76
C CYS A 2 -6.14 0.55 -6.90
N THR A 3 -6.78 -0.39 -7.62
CA THR A 3 -6.26 -1.75 -7.79
C THR A 3 -4.89 -1.80 -8.47
N ILE A 4 -4.66 -0.96 -9.48
CA ILE A 4 -3.39 -0.89 -10.21
C ILE A 4 -2.31 -0.27 -9.30
N MET A 5 -2.65 0.82 -8.59
CA MET A 5 -1.72 1.47 -7.65
C MET A 5 -1.33 0.52 -6.50
N THR A 6 -2.27 -0.27 -6.01
CA THR A 6 -2.03 -1.32 -5.00
C THR A 6 -1.10 -2.41 -5.51
N ILE A 7 -1.33 -2.95 -6.71
CA ILE A 7 -0.45 -3.98 -7.31
C ILE A 7 0.96 -3.43 -7.48
N SER A 8 1.09 -2.22 -8.01
CA SER A 8 2.39 -1.54 -8.16
C SER A 8 3.08 -1.30 -6.82
N SER A 9 2.34 -0.91 -5.76
CA SER A 9 2.93 -0.73 -4.42
C SER A 9 3.37 -2.05 -3.78
N GLY A 10 2.58 -3.11 -3.93
CA GLY A 10 2.97 -4.44 -3.43
C GLY A 10 4.18 -5.01 -4.16
N PHE A 11 4.26 -4.79 -5.48
CA PHE A 11 5.44 -5.15 -6.27
C PHE A 11 6.67 -4.35 -5.83
N TRP A 12 6.56 -3.02 -5.72
CA TRP A 12 7.66 -2.19 -5.24
C TRP A 12 8.15 -2.61 -3.86
N GLU A 13 7.23 -2.88 -2.93
CA GLU A 13 7.56 -3.26 -1.56
C GLU A 13 8.27 -4.62 -1.50
N SER A 14 7.85 -5.55 -2.36
CA SER A 14 8.43 -6.89 -2.44
C SER A 14 9.81 -6.92 -3.10
N PHE A 15 10.14 -6.00 -4.01
CA PHE A 15 11.43 -5.97 -4.73
C PHE A 15 12.42 -4.98 -4.14
N ILE A 16 11.99 -3.75 -3.87
CA ILE A 16 12.85 -2.66 -3.41
C ILE A 16 12.56 -2.31 -1.94
N GLY A 17 11.29 -2.21 -1.54
CA GLY A 17 10.91 -1.68 -0.22
C GLY A 17 11.52 -2.44 0.96
N TYR A 18 11.69 -3.76 0.82
CA TYR A 18 12.39 -4.58 1.81
C TYR A 18 13.82 -4.09 2.11
N HIS A 19 14.58 -3.65 1.10
CA HIS A 19 15.94 -3.14 1.29
C HIS A 19 16.00 -1.79 2.01
N PHE A 20 14.92 -1.00 1.93
CA PHE A 20 14.83 0.32 2.58
C PHE A 20 14.42 0.24 4.06
N ARG A 21 14.25 -0.96 4.61
CA ARG A 21 13.95 -1.18 6.04
C ARG A 21 15.00 -0.59 6.98
N ILE A 22 16.22 -0.35 6.49
CA ILE A 22 17.30 0.28 7.27
C ILE A 22 17.03 1.77 7.57
N TYR A 23 16.28 2.45 6.70
CA TYR A 23 15.92 3.85 6.85
C TYR A 23 14.50 4.02 7.41
N ILE A 24 13.58 3.13 6.99
CA ILE A 24 12.18 3.15 7.41
C ILE A 24 11.80 1.73 7.83
N PRO A 25 11.96 1.39 9.13
CA PRO A 25 11.58 0.07 9.60
C PRO A 25 10.07 -0.12 9.49
N TRP A 26 9.66 -1.34 9.12
CA TRP A 26 8.25 -1.72 9.18
C TRP A 26 7.78 -1.76 10.63
N GLU A 27 6.52 -1.40 10.83
CA GLU A 27 5.86 -1.46 12.12
C GLU A 27 5.82 -2.90 12.67
N THR A 28 5.84 -3.04 14.00
CA THR A 28 5.93 -4.34 14.69
C THR A 28 4.72 -5.26 14.49
N TYR A 29 3.61 -4.74 13.99
CA TYR A 29 2.41 -5.52 13.67
C TYR A 29 2.46 -6.15 12.28
N ILE A 30 3.44 -5.79 11.45
CA ILE A 30 3.63 -6.33 10.09
C ILE A 30 4.50 -7.57 10.20
N SER A 31 4.13 -8.63 9.49
CA SER A 31 4.89 -9.87 9.48
C SER A 31 6.34 -9.69 9.02
N THR A 32 7.27 -10.41 9.65
CA THR A 32 8.70 -10.37 9.31
C THR A 32 9.00 -11.02 7.96
N ASN A 33 8.11 -11.90 7.48
CA ASN A 33 8.20 -12.51 6.17
C ASN A 33 7.99 -11.45 5.07
N GLN A 34 8.99 -11.28 4.19
CA GLN A 34 9.00 -10.25 3.14
C GLN A 34 7.74 -10.28 2.26
N GLN A 35 7.31 -11.46 1.81
CA GLN A 35 6.14 -11.58 0.94
C GLN A 35 4.83 -11.27 1.68
N ILE A 36 4.70 -11.73 2.92
CA ILE A 36 3.47 -11.55 3.71
C ILE A 36 3.34 -10.08 4.12
N GLY A 37 4.43 -9.46 4.59
CA GLY A 37 4.43 -8.05 4.97
C GLY A 37 4.20 -7.11 3.79
N ALA A 38 4.74 -7.43 2.61
CA ALA A 38 4.45 -6.67 1.39
C ALA A 38 2.96 -6.75 0.99
N LEU A 39 2.29 -7.89 1.21
CA LEU A 39 0.85 -8.04 0.99
C LEU A 39 0.04 -7.23 2.01
N GLU A 40 0.42 -7.25 3.29
CA GLU A 40 -0.22 -6.47 4.35
C GLU A 40 -0.13 -4.96 4.05
N ILE A 41 1.07 -4.47 3.72
CA ILE A 41 1.31 -3.06 3.38
C ILE A 41 0.53 -2.65 2.13
N SER A 42 0.52 -3.51 1.10
CA SER A 42 -0.25 -3.26 -0.12
C SER A 42 -1.76 -3.17 0.15
N LEU A 43 -2.30 -4.02 1.03
CA LEU A 43 -3.69 -3.98 1.45
C LEU A 43 -4.03 -2.70 2.24
N LEU A 44 -3.15 -2.26 3.16
CA LEU A 44 -3.33 -0.97 3.85
C LEU A 44 -3.32 0.19 2.85
N ASN A 45 -2.39 0.19 1.91
CA ASN A 45 -2.24 1.23 0.91
C ASN A 45 -3.45 1.29 -0.06
N PHE A 46 -4.07 0.15 -0.35
CA PHE A 46 -5.34 0.09 -1.10
C PHE A 46 -6.43 0.90 -0.40
N LEU A 47 -6.62 0.70 0.91
CA LEU A 47 -7.62 1.44 1.69
C LEU A 47 -7.31 2.93 1.72
N SER A 48 -6.04 3.32 1.87
CA SER A 48 -5.63 4.73 1.80
C SER A 48 -5.94 5.37 0.46
N TYR A 49 -5.69 4.68 -0.66
CA TYR A 49 -6.02 5.20 -1.98
C TYR A 49 -7.52 5.35 -2.21
N VAL A 50 -8.36 4.45 -1.68
CA VAL A 50 -9.83 4.62 -1.74
C VAL A 50 -10.28 5.90 -1.04
N ILE A 51 -9.70 6.22 0.11
CA ILE A 51 -10.00 7.46 0.85
C ILE A 51 -9.55 8.69 0.06
N ILE A 52 -8.34 8.66 -0.51
CA ILE A 52 -7.80 9.77 -1.30
C ILE A 52 -8.64 9.99 -2.57
N LEU A 53 -9.05 8.90 -3.22
CA LEU A 53 -9.82 8.92 -4.45
C LEU A 53 -11.34 9.08 -4.21
N HIS A 54 -11.79 9.37 -2.98
CA HIS A 54 -13.20 9.66 -2.73
C HIS A 54 -13.70 10.88 -3.55
N THR A 55 -12.80 11.78 -3.95
CA THR A 55 -13.13 12.93 -4.80
C THR A 55 -13.26 12.59 -6.30
N VAL A 56 -12.96 11.36 -6.73
CA VAL A 56 -13.14 10.92 -8.13
C VAL A 56 -14.62 10.82 -8.49
N VAL A 57 -15.46 10.48 -7.52
CA VAL A 57 -16.92 10.64 -7.61
C VAL A 57 -17.29 11.76 -6.64
N PRO A 58 -17.31 13.02 -7.09
CA PRO A 58 -17.66 14.12 -6.20
C PRO A 58 -19.11 13.95 -5.76
N ILE A 59 -19.35 14.09 -4.44
CA ILE A 59 -20.70 14.07 -3.86
C ILE A 59 -21.60 15.14 -4.50
N SER A 60 -21.01 16.19 -5.08
CA SER A 60 -21.67 17.30 -5.77
C SER A 60 -22.10 17.00 -7.21
N LEU A 61 -21.86 15.78 -7.71
CA LEU A 61 -22.43 15.32 -8.98
C LEU A 61 -23.91 14.93 -8.82
N TYR A 62 -24.35 14.73 -7.57
CA TYR A 62 -25.74 14.70 -7.17
C TYR A 62 -26.19 16.10 -6.76
#